data_AF-A0ABD5DHP6-F1
#
_entry.id   AF-A0ABD5DHP6-F1
#
_cell.length_a   1.000
_cell.length_b   1.000
_cell.length_c   1.000
_cell.angle_alpha   90.00
_cell.angle_beta   90.00
_cell.angle_gamma   90.00
#
_symmetry.space_group_name_H-M   'P 1'
#
loop_
_entity.id
_entity.type
_entity.pdbx_description
1 polymer ?
#
loop_
_entity_poly.entity_id
_entity_poly.type
_entity_poly.pdbx_seq_one_letter_code
_entity_poly.pdbx_strand_id
1 'polypeptide(L)'
;PLIVGGYKALRQAAIQATDELVQRPIVLIGGCTGNGKTQLVCSRPDGIDLEGLAHHRGSSFGRTLQDQHPQATFENHLAVSLLKKAEQQT
;
A
#
# COMPACT_ATOMS: atom_id res chain seq x y z
N PRO A 1 -13.90 -11.24 -14.57
CA PRO A 1 -15.29 -10.85 -14.93
C PRO A 1 -15.27 -9.49 -15.62
N LEU A 2 -16.22 -9.21 -16.53
CA LEU A 2 -16.36 -7.87 -17.11
C LEU A 2 -16.87 -6.92 -16.03
N ILE A 3 -16.18 -5.79 -15.83
CA ILE A 3 -16.60 -4.75 -14.88
C ILE A 3 -17.43 -3.71 -15.63
N VAL A 4 -18.69 -3.55 -15.22
CA VAL A 4 -19.56 -2.48 -15.72
C VAL A 4 -18.94 -1.13 -15.34
N GLY A 5 -18.75 -0.23 -16.32
CA GLY A 5 -18.03 1.03 -16.14
C GLY A 5 -16.50 0.93 -16.21
N GLY A 6 -15.97 -0.28 -16.46
CA GLY A 6 -14.57 -0.53 -16.77
C GLY A 6 -13.58 -0.11 -15.66
N TYR A 7 -12.36 0.23 -16.07
CA TYR A 7 -11.28 0.61 -15.15
C TYR A 7 -11.64 1.85 -14.31
N LYS A 8 -12.41 2.80 -14.86
CA LYS A 8 -12.81 4.00 -14.13
C LYS A 8 -13.68 3.66 -12.92
N ALA A 9 -14.66 2.77 -13.09
CA ALA A 9 -15.49 2.29 -11.98
C ALA A 9 -14.65 1.54 -10.94
N LEU A 10 -13.74 0.68 -11.39
CA LEU A 10 -12.83 -0.04 -10.51
C LEU A 10 -11.94 0.92 -9.69
N ARG A 11 -11.34 1.92 -10.33
CA ARG A 11 -10.48 2.89 -9.65
C ARG A 11 -11.26 3.72 -8.62
N GLN A 12 -12.48 4.11 -8.94
CA GLN A 12 -13.33 4.84 -8.00
C GLN A 12 -13.65 3.99 -6.77
N ALA A 13 -13.94 2.70 -6.95
CA ALA A 13 -14.18 1.78 -5.84
C ALA A 13 -12.92 1.58 -4.99
N ALA A 14 -11.74 1.49 -5.60
CA ALA A 14 -10.47 1.38 -4.87
C ALA A 14 -10.18 2.62 -4.01
N ILE A 15 -10.46 3.82 -4.53
CA ILE A 15 -10.34 5.07 -3.77
C ILE A 15 -11.30 5.08 -2.58
N GLN A 16 -12.59 4.78 -2.81
CA GLN A 16 -13.60 4.76 -1.75
C GLN A 16 -13.25 3.76 -0.65
N ALA A 17 -12.82 2.55 -1.01
CA ALA A 17 -12.37 1.55 -0.05
C ALA A 17 -11.16 2.01 0.75
N THR A 18 -10.22 2.71 0.10
CA THR A 18 -9.06 3.29 0.80
C THR A 18 -9.52 4.35 1.79
N ASP A 19 -10.35 5.31 1.37
CA ASP A 19 -10.87 6.40 2.20
C ASP A 19 -11.61 5.90 3.45
N GLU A 20 -12.35 4.79 3.33
CA GLU A 20 -13.03 4.14 4.44
C GLU A 20 -12.06 3.41 5.37
N LEU A 21 -11.18 2.57 4.83
CA LEU A 21 -10.29 1.72 5.62
C LEU A 21 -9.24 2.52 6.39
N VAL A 22 -8.81 3.67 5.87
CA VAL A 22 -7.87 4.56 6.57
C VAL A 22 -8.50 5.27 7.78
N GLN A 23 -9.82 5.22 7.96
CA GLN A 23 -10.47 5.73 9.19
C GLN A 23 -10.29 4.81 10.39
N ARG A 24 -9.86 3.55 10.16
CA ARG A 24 -9.58 2.61 11.24
C ARG A 24 -8.31 3.01 12.00
N PRO A 25 -8.12 2.58 13.25
CA PRO A 25 -6.89 2.82 13.97
C PRO A 25 -5.67 2.29 13.21
N ILE A 26 -4.72 3.17 12.89
CA ILE A 26 -3.47 2.83 12.18
C ILE A 26 -2.28 3.19 13.07
N VAL A 27 -1.30 2.28 13.13
CA VAL A 27 0.00 2.55 13.72
C VAL A 27 1.01 2.75 12.60
N LEU A 28 1.56 3.96 12.49
CA LEU A 28 2.62 4.28 11.53
C LEU A 28 3.99 3.92 12.10
N ILE A 29 4.71 3.02 11.45
CA ILE A 29 6.09 2.66 11.81
C ILE A 29 7.08 3.47 10.98
N GLY A 30 7.59 4.55 11.56
CA GLY A 30 8.60 5.43 10.98
C GLY A 30 10.01 5.23 11.56
N GLY A 31 11.02 5.80 10.91
CA GLY A 31 12.41 5.80 11.39
C GLY A 31 13.46 5.80 10.27
N CYS A 32 14.74 5.94 10.61
CA CYS A 32 15.81 6.03 9.62
C CYS A 32 15.97 4.76 8.75
N THR A 33 16.64 4.93 7.61
CA THR A 33 17.08 3.83 6.74
C THR A 33 17.95 2.83 7.52
N GLY A 34 17.81 1.53 7.23
CA GLY A 34 18.63 0.48 7.84
C GLY A 34 18.17 -0.03 9.21
N ASN A 35 17.13 0.55 9.81
CA ASN A 35 16.64 0.16 11.15
C ASN A 35 15.63 -1.01 11.15
N GLY A 36 15.59 -1.85 10.11
CA GLY A 36 14.75 -3.05 10.09
C GLY A 36 13.24 -2.84 9.99
N LYS A 37 12.74 -1.62 9.73
CA LYS A 37 11.29 -1.31 9.65
C LYS A 37 10.53 -2.23 8.70
N THR A 38 11.05 -2.46 7.51
CA THR A 38 10.44 -3.35 6.51
C THR A 38 10.27 -4.76 7.04
N GLN A 39 11.29 -5.32 7.70
CA GLN A 39 11.21 -6.66 8.31
C GLN A 39 10.13 -6.71 9.40
N LEU A 40 10.08 -5.69 10.27
CA LEU A 40 9.05 -5.59 11.32
C LEU A 40 7.65 -5.53 10.72
N VAL A 41 7.41 -4.65 9.74
CA VAL A 41 6.10 -4.51 9.08
C VAL A 41 5.71 -5.82 8.40
N CYS A 42 6.60 -6.43 7.61
CA CYS A 42 6.31 -7.68 6.89
C CYS A 42 6.11 -8.89 7.82
N SER A 43 6.65 -8.87 9.04
CA SER A 43 6.44 -9.95 10.01
C SER A 43 5.02 -9.99 10.57
N ARG A 44 4.27 -8.88 10.44
CA ARG A 44 2.92 -8.77 11.00
C ARG A 44 1.84 -9.24 10.03
N PRO A 45 0.82 -9.97 10.50
CA PRO A 45 -0.32 -10.35 9.68
C PRO A 45 -1.07 -9.16 9.09
N ASP A 46 -1.12 -8.02 9.80
CA ASP A 46 -1.79 -6.77 9.40
C ASP A 46 -0.84 -5.74 8.78
N GLY A 47 0.44 -6.08 8.60
CA GLY A 47 1.45 -5.15 8.09
C GLY A 47 1.26 -4.79 6.62
N ILE A 48 1.46 -3.51 6.30
CA ILE A 48 1.45 -2.96 4.94
C ILE A 48 2.75 -2.17 4.71
N ASP A 49 3.58 -2.65 3.78
CA ASP A 49 4.85 -2.01 3.39
C ASP A 49 4.61 -0.94 2.31
N LEU A 50 4.48 0.32 2.72
CA LEU A 50 4.22 1.43 1.81
C LEU A 50 5.37 1.69 0.82
N GLU A 51 6.63 1.58 1.25
CA GLU A 51 7.79 1.77 0.37
C GLU A 51 7.84 0.67 -0.69
N GLY A 52 7.60 -0.59 -0.28
CA GLY A 52 7.48 -1.72 -1.19
C GLY A 52 6.37 -1.55 -2.22
N LEU A 53 5.17 -1.13 -1.82
CA LEU A 53 4.05 -0.90 -2.77
C LEU A 53 4.36 0.23 -3.77
N ALA A 54 5.13 1.24 -3.35
CA ALA A 54 5.50 2.37 -4.21
C ALA A 54 6.67 2.06 -5.15
N HIS A 55 7.36 0.92 -5.00
CA HIS A 55 8.72 0.72 -5.54
C HIS A 55 9.66 1.87 -5.17
N HIS A 56 9.47 2.40 -3.96
CA HIS A 56 10.27 3.49 -3.44
C HIS A 56 11.40 2.94 -2.58
N ARG A 57 12.57 3.59 -2.62
CA ARG A 57 13.67 3.31 -1.70
C ARG A 57 13.99 4.57 -0.92
N GLY A 58 14.26 4.40 0.37
CA GLY A 58 14.66 5.49 1.26
C GLY A 58 15.81 6.34 0.69
N SER A 59 15.81 7.62 1.09
CA SER A 59 16.68 8.69 0.57
C SER A 59 18.18 8.35 0.58
N SER A 60 18.62 7.46 1.46
CA SER A 60 20.02 7.06 1.59
C SER A 60 20.52 6.14 0.46
N PHE A 61 19.63 5.54 -0.34
CA PHE A 61 20.01 4.52 -1.32
C PHE A 61 20.10 5.01 -2.77
N GLY A 62 19.82 6.30 -3.04
CA GLY A 62 19.93 6.87 -4.40
C GLY A 62 18.97 6.23 -5.42
N ARG A 63 19.36 6.25 -6.70
CA ARG A 63 18.52 5.80 -7.82
C ARG A 63 18.23 4.29 -7.76
N THR A 64 16.97 3.91 -7.90
CA THR A 64 16.52 2.51 -7.98
C THR A 64 16.77 1.90 -9.36
N LEU A 65 16.96 0.58 -9.40
CA LEU A 65 17.01 -0.19 -10.65
C LEU A 65 15.61 -0.41 -11.27
N GLN A 66 14.58 -0.31 -10.43
CA GLN A 66 13.17 -0.35 -10.83
C GLN A 66 12.57 1.04 -10.71
N ASP A 67 11.74 1.40 -11.68
CA ASP A 67 11.04 2.68 -11.65
C ASP A 67 10.00 2.69 -10.54
N GLN A 68 9.86 3.86 -9.91
CA GLN A 68 8.80 4.10 -8.93
C GLN A 68 7.44 3.94 -9.62
N HIS A 69 6.48 3.34 -8.92
CA HIS A 69 5.14 3.21 -9.46
C HIS A 69 4.51 4.59 -9.69
N PRO A 70 3.78 4.77 -10.81
CA PRO A 70 2.88 5.90 -10.96
C PRO A 70 1.87 5.92 -9.81
N GLN A 71 1.41 7.11 -9.43
CA GLN A 71 0.49 7.33 -8.31
C GLN A 71 -0.72 6.38 -8.35
N ALA A 72 -1.40 6.26 -9.50
CA ALA A 72 -2.58 5.41 -9.63
C ALA A 72 -2.27 3.91 -9.43
N THR A 73 -1.08 3.45 -9.82
CA THR A 73 -0.66 2.06 -9.62
C THR A 73 -0.39 1.79 -8.14
N PHE A 74 0.33 2.70 -7.47
CA PHE A 74 0.56 2.64 -6.03
C PHE A 74 -0.76 2.63 -5.25
N GLU A 75 -1.67 3.56 -5.54
CA GLU A 75 -2.99 3.64 -4.89
C GLU A 75 -3.82 2.36 -5.08
N ASN A 76 -3.81 1.78 -6.28
CA ASN A 76 -4.51 0.51 -6.53
C ASN A 76 -3.91 -0.64 -5.70
N HIS A 77 -2.58 -0.72 -5.61
CA HIS A 77 -1.90 -1.73 -4.80
C HIS A 77 -2.17 -1.53 -3.29
N LEU A 78 -2.22 -0.28 -2.84
CA LEU A 78 -2.57 0.07 -1.47
C LEU A 78 -4.01 -0.37 -1.14
N ALA A 79 -4.98 -0.02 -1.99
CA ALA A 79 -6.38 -0.38 -1.80
C ALA A 79 -6.57 -1.91 -1.69
N VAL A 80 -5.93 -2.68 -2.58
CA VAL A 80 -5.98 -4.15 -2.54
C VAL A 80 -5.35 -4.69 -1.27
N SER A 81 -4.25 -4.11 -0.81
CA SER A 81 -3.57 -4.53 0.42
C SER A 81 -4.46 -4.27 1.64
N LEU A 82 -5.03 -3.08 1.74
CA LEU A 82 -5.95 -2.70 2.82
C LEU A 82 -7.17 -3.64 2.88
N LEU A 83 -7.82 -3.90 1.75
CA LEU A 83 -8.98 -4.80 1.67
C LEU A 83 -8.65 -6.21 2.17
N LYS A 84 -7.55 -6.79 1.68
CA LYS A 84 -7.10 -8.14 2.11
C LYS A 84 -6.81 -8.21 3.60
N LYS A 85 -6.21 -7.16 4.18
CA LYS A 85 -5.90 -7.12 5.62
C LYS A 85 -7.15 -6.88 6.47
N ALA A 86 -8.10 -6.09 5.98
CA ALA A 86 -9.38 -5.86 6.65
C ALA A 86 -10.22 -7.14 6.76
N GLU A 87 -10.23 -7.98 5.72
CA GLU A 87 -10.92 -9.28 5.73
C GLU A 87 -10.30 -10.28 6.72
N GLN A 88 -8.98 -10.22 6.95
CA GLN A 88 -8.27 -11.11 7.88
C GLN A 88 -8.49 -10.76 9.36
N GLN A 89 -9.10 -9.61 9.65
CA GLN A 89 -9.38 -9.12 11.00
C GLN A 89 -10.82 -9.37 11.45
N THR A 90 -11.65 -9.99 10.58
CA THR A 90 -13.04 -10.38 10.87
C THR A 90 -13.11 -11.87 11.18
#